data_AF-A0A7J4TXB2-F1
#
_entry.id   AF-A0A7J4TXB2-F1
#
_cell.length_a   1.000
_cell.length_b   1.000
_cell.length_c   1.000
_cell.angle_alpha   90.00
_cell.angle_beta   90.00
_cell.angle_gamma   90.00
#
_symmetry.space_group_name_H-M   'P 1'
#
loop_
_entity.id
_entity.type
_entity.pdbx_description
1 polymer ?
#
loop_
_entity_poly.entity_id
_entity_poly.type
_entity_poly.pdbx_seq_one_letter_code
_entity_poly.pdbx_strand_id
1 'polypeptide(L)'
;SGETPDETMMERLSADAVWACTTCHACVDACPLYIEHVPKLTDLRRNAMMETMEYPEQLNVAMGNLESGSNPYGFGAHERGDWASDLDVKIGEPAEYIY
;
A
#
# COMPACT_ATOMS: atom_id res chain seq x y z
N SER A 1 3.99 19.91 28.07
CA SER A 1 5.40 19.65 28.37
C SER A 1 6.03 19.16 27.09
N GLY A 2 6.82 20.01 26.43
CA GLY A 2 7.40 19.75 25.11
C GLY A 2 8.70 18.96 25.20
N GLU A 3 8.68 17.81 25.86
CA GLU A 3 9.81 16.89 25.85
C GLU A 3 9.74 16.04 24.59
N THR A 4 10.86 15.97 23.87
CA THR A 4 11.03 15.04 22.76
C THR A 4 10.96 13.62 23.32
N PRO A 5 10.14 12.73 22.75
CA PRO A 5 10.05 11.34 23.20
C PRO A 5 11.43 10.65 23.13
N ASP A 6 11.71 9.78 24.12
CA ASP A 6 12.96 9.00 24.17
C ASP A 6 13.06 7.94 23.06
N GLU A 7 11.92 7.49 22.53
CA GLU A 7 11.81 6.52 21.44
C GLU A 7 10.70 6.91 20.46
N THR A 8 10.84 6.47 19.21
CA THR A 8 9.82 6.62 18.18
C THR A 8 8.73 5.55 18.34
N MET A 9 7.55 5.82 17.77
CA MET A 9 6.47 4.82 17.72
C MET A 9 6.85 3.56 16.93
N MET A 10 7.74 3.70 15.94
CA MET A 10 8.23 2.58 15.11
C MET A 10 9.14 1.66 15.93
N GLU A 11 10.02 2.22 16.77
CA GLU A 11 10.86 1.45 17.69
C GLU A 11 10.02 0.75 18.76
N ARG A 12 9.05 1.46 19.35
CA ARG A 12 8.18 0.92 20.39
C ARG A 12 7.41 -0.32 19.97
N LEU A 13 6.97 -0.37 18.71
CA LEU A 13 6.18 -1.46 18.12
C LEU A 13 7.02 -2.48 17.35
N SER A 14 8.28 -2.17 17.04
CA SER A 14 9.15 -2.82 16.06
C SER A 14 8.66 -2.71 14.60
N ALA A 15 9.61 -2.52 13.68
CA ALA A 15 9.33 -2.47 12.25
C ALA A 15 8.66 -3.75 11.75
N ASP A 16 9.12 -4.91 12.21
CA ASP A 16 8.58 -6.21 11.80
C ASP A 16 7.10 -6.36 12.14
N ALA A 17 6.67 -5.97 13.34
CA ALA A 17 5.25 -6.03 13.70
C ALA A 17 4.42 -5.05 12.88
N VAL A 18 4.94 -3.84 12.62
CA VAL A 18 4.26 -2.84 11.78
C VAL A 18 4.09 -3.37 10.36
N TRP A 19 5.07 -4.03 9.75
CA TRP A 19 4.99 -4.57 8.39
C TRP A 19 4.29 -5.92 8.29
N ALA A 20 4.19 -6.69 9.37
CA ALA A 20 3.43 -7.94 9.42
C ALA A 20 1.90 -7.75 9.38
N CYS A 21 1.39 -6.56 9.72
CA CYS A 21 -0.05 -6.28 9.69
C CYS A 21 -0.64 -6.43 8.27
N THR A 22 -1.55 -7.38 8.08
CA THR A 22 -2.22 -7.62 6.79
C THR A 22 -3.45 -6.75 6.58
N THR A 23 -3.68 -5.75 7.44
CA THR A 23 -4.87 -4.89 7.44
C THR A 23 -6.19 -5.68 7.50
N CYS A 24 -6.21 -6.81 8.22
CA CYS A 24 -7.38 -7.69 8.29
C CYS A 24 -8.48 -7.26 9.28
N HIS A 25 -8.26 -6.20 10.07
CA HIS A 25 -9.20 -5.67 11.08
C HIS A 25 -9.59 -6.59 12.26
N ALA A 26 -9.11 -7.84 12.33
CA ALA A 26 -9.44 -8.76 13.42
C ALA A 26 -9.15 -8.21 14.83
N CYS A 27 -8.06 -7.44 15.00
CA CYS A 27 -7.74 -6.82 16.28
C CYS A 27 -8.69 -5.67 16.67
N VAL A 28 -9.27 -4.96 15.70
CA VAL A 28 -10.24 -3.89 15.92
C VAL A 28 -11.58 -4.51 16.35
N ASP A 29 -12.00 -5.58 15.68
CA ASP A 29 -13.25 -6.28 15.98
C ASP A 29 -13.22 -6.95 17.36
N ALA A 30 -12.07 -7.49 17.78
CA ALA A 30 -11.89 -8.10 19.09
C ALA A 30 -11.78 -7.07 20.23
N CYS A 31 -11.56 -5.78 19.93
CA CYS A 31 -11.28 -4.76 20.94
C CYS A 31 -12.56 -4.36 21.70
N PRO A 32 -12.64 -4.56 23.03
CA PRO A 32 -13.83 -4.18 23.82
C PRO A 32 -14.00 -2.66 23.96
N LEU A 33 -12.97 -1.89 23.60
CA LEU A 33 -12.92 -0.44 23.70
C LEU A 33 -13.01 0.24 22.32
N TYR A 34 -13.21 -0.52 21.25
CA TYR A 34 -13.31 -0.01 19.88
C TYR A 34 -12.10 0.86 19.49
N ILE A 35 -10.89 0.44 19.90
CA ILE A 35 -9.67 1.14 19.51
C ILE A 35 -9.37 0.80 18.05
N GLU A 36 -9.23 1.83 17.23
CA GLU A 36 -8.88 1.66 15.83
C GLU A 36 -7.36 1.52 15.67
N HIS A 37 -6.82 0.32 15.79
CA HIS A 37 -5.37 0.05 15.67
C HIS A 37 -4.86 0.17 14.22
N VAL A 38 -5.64 -0.30 13.24
CA VAL A 38 -5.22 -0.41 11.83
C VAL A 38 -4.82 0.95 11.24
N PRO A 39 -5.61 2.04 11.37
CA PRO A 39 -5.23 3.34 10.83
C PRO A 39 -3.89 3.84 11.37
N LYS A 40 -3.61 3.63 12.66
CA LYS A 40 -2.35 4.09 13.28
C LYS A 40 -1.17 3.31 12.73
N LEU A 41 -1.30 2.00 12.49
CA LEU A 41 -0.25 1.21 11.85
C LEU A 41 -0.01 1.63 10.40
N THR A 42 -1.08 1.93 9.64
CA THR A 42 -0.92 2.41 8.26
C THR A 42 -0.29 3.81 8.19
N ASP A 43 -0.57 4.67 9.17
CA ASP A 43 0.06 5.99 9.26
C ASP A 43 1.55 5.89 9.62
N LEU A 44 1.94 4.95 10.49
CA LEU A 44 3.35 4.65 10.75
C LEU A 44 4.07 4.19 9.48
N ARG A 45 3.46 3.29 8.69
CA ARG A 45 4.02 2.88 7.39
C ARG A 45 4.16 4.05 6.42
N ARG A 46 3.19 4.97 6.41
CA ARG A 46 3.24 6.17 5.57
C ARG A 46 4.39 7.09 5.97
N ASN A 47 4.55 7.34 7.28
CA ASN A 47 5.67 8.13 7.79
C ASN A 47 7.01 7.46 7.47
N ALA A 48 7.11 6.14 7.66
CA ALA A 48 8.31 5.36 7.35
C ALA A 48 8.69 5.44 5.86
N MET A 49 7.70 5.40 4.96
CA MET A 49 7.92 5.51 3.51
C MET A 49 8.29 6.94 3.08
N MET A 50 7.53 7.94 3.55
CA MET A 50 7.60 9.31 3.00
C MET A 50 8.63 10.20 3.69
N GLU A 51 8.92 9.97 4.98
CA GLU A 51 9.77 10.86 5.77
C GLU A 51 11.11 10.23 6.16
N THR A 52 11.13 8.96 6.58
CA THR A 52 12.37 8.30 7.00
C THR A 52 13.02 7.45 5.90
N MET A 53 12.27 7.11 4.83
CA MET A 53 12.72 6.20 3.77
C MET A 53 13.13 4.81 4.29
N GLU A 54 12.48 4.36 5.37
CA GLU A 54 12.75 3.08 6.04
C GLU A 54 11.61 2.09 5.79
N TYR A 55 11.71 1.29 4.73
CA TYR A 55 10.70 0.31 4.36
C TYR A 55 11.31 -0.95 3.73
N PRO A 56 10.57 -2.08 3.68
CA PRO A 56 11.08 -3.33 3.13
C PRO A 56 11.48 -3.19 1.66
N GLU A 57 12.71 -3.61 1.33
CA GLU A 57 13.27 -3.50 -0.03
C GLU A 57 12.44 -4.22 -1.09
N GLN A 58 11.68 -5.25 -0.69
CA GLN A 58 10.77 -6.00 -1.56
C GLN A 58 9.69 -5.11 -2.19
N LEU A 59 9.39 -3.94 -1.60
CA LEU A 59 8.44 -2.98 -2.14
C LEU A 59 9.00 -2.14 -3.30
N ASN A 60 10.32 -2.07 -3.47
CA ASN A 60 10.96 -1.22 -4.49
C ASN A 60 10.49 -1.56 -5.91
N VAL A 61 10.34 -2.84 -6.23
CA VAL A 61 9.88 -3.27 -7.57
C VAL A 61 8.46 -2.78 -7.83
N ALA A 62 7.55 -2.99 -6.88
CA ALA A 62 6.16 -2.55 -7.02
C ALA A 62 6.06 -1.02 -7.14
N MET A 63 6.85 -0.27 -6.37
CA MET A 63 6.89 1.19 -6.43
C MET A 63 7.44 1.71 -7.77
N GLY A 64 8.54 1.14 -8.27
CA GLY A 64 9.09 1.52 -9.57
C GLY A 64 8.14 1.20 -10.73
N ASN A 65 7.41 0.09 -10.65
CA ASN A 65 6.39 -0.26 -11.64
C ASN A 65 5.18 0.70 -11.58
N LEU A 66 4.78 1.13 -10.38
CA LEU A 66 3.73 2.13 -10.21
C LEU A 66 4.14 3.49 -10.81
N GLU A 67 5.38 3.92 -10.58
CA GLU A 67 5.90 5.17 -11.12
C GLU A 67 5.97 5.16 -12.65
N SER A 68 6.52 4.08 -13.23
CA SER A 68 6.78 4.00 -14.67
C SER A 68 5.58 3.56 -15.52
N GLY A 69 4.80 2.59 -15.02
CA GLY A 69 3.75 1.91 -15.76
C GLY A 69 2.34 2.07 -15.17
N SER A 70 2.20 2.83 -14.09
CA SER A 70 0.94 3.01 -13.35
C SER A 70 0.27 1.69 -12.95
N ASN A 71 1.07 0.64 -12.76
CA ASN A 71 0.60 -0.67 -12.30
C ASN A 71 1.70 -1.34 -11.47
N PRO A 72 1.38 -2.07 -10.39
CA PRO A 72 2.40 -2.64 -9.52
C PRO A 72 3.10 -3.88 -10.11
N TYR A 73 2.54 -4.47 -11.16
CA TYR A 73 2.97 -5.77 -11.70
C TYR A 73 4.02 -5.67 -12.81
N GLY A 74 4.20 -4.48 -13.41
CA GLY A 74 5.17 -4.25 -14.48
C GLY A 74 4.71 -4.72 -15.87
N PHE A 75 3.43 -5.07 -16.04
CA PHE A 75 2.90 -5.47 -17.34
C PHE A 75 2.80 -4.29 -18.31
N GLY A 76 3.02 -4.57 -19.59
CA GLY A 76 2.90 -3.58 -20.65
C GLY A 76 1.46 -3.10 -20.80
N ALA A 77 1.26 -1.83 -21.15
CA ALA A 77 -0.08 -1.29 -21.38
C ALA A 77 -0.85 -2.04 -22.48
N HIS A 78 -0.13 -2.60 -23.46
CA HIS A 78 -0.68 -3.40 -24.56
C HIS A 78 -1.20 -4.77 -24.14
N GLU A 79 -0.71 -5.33 -23.03
CA GLU A 79 -1.10 -6.66 -22.51
C GLU A 79 -2.29 -6.56 -21.54
N ARG A 80 -2.76 -5.35 -21.20
CA ARG A 80 -3.83 -5.14 -20.22
C ARG A 80 -5.16 -5.81 -20.62
N GLY A 81 -5.37 -6.07 -21.90
CA GLY A 81 -6.56 -6.73 -22.44
C GLY A 81 -6.45 -8.25 -22.52
N ASP A 82 -5.26 -8.82 -22.33
CA ASP A 82 -5.00 -10.23 -22.68
C ASP A 82 -5.81 -11.21 -21.82
N TRP A 83 -6.11 -10.84 -20.57
CA TRP A 83 -6.96 -11.64 -19.67
C TRP A 83 -8.38 -11.87 -20.20
N ALA A 84 -8.85 -11.02 -21.12
CA ALA A 84 -10.20 -11.06 -21.68
C ALA A 84 -10.29 -11.80 -23.02
N SER A 85 -9.18 -12.32 -23.56
CA SER A 85 -9.12 -12.95 -24.89
C SER A 85 -10.12 -14.11 -25.10
N ASP A 86 -10.39 -14.88 -24.05
CA ASP A 86 -11.34 -16.01 -24.07
C ASP A 86 -12.74 -15.64 -23.52
N LEU A 87 -12.99 -14.36 -23.25
CA LEU A 87 -14.23 -13.86 -22.66
C LEU A 87 -14.97 -12.93 -23.63
N ASP A 88 -16.30 -12.94 -23.64
CA ASP A 88 -17.14 -12.00 -24.40
C ASP A 88 -17.21 -10.62 -23.70
N VAL A 89 -16.03 -10.05 -23.41
CA VAL A 89 -15.89 -8.74 -22.79
C VAL A 89 -15.67 -7.72 -23.89
N LYS A 90 -16.51 -6.68 -23.93
CA LYS A 90 -16.35 -5.57 -24.87
C LYS A 90 -15.11 -4.76 -24.50
N ILE A 91 -14.06 -4.86 -25.32
CA ILE A 91 -12.89 -4.00 -25.24
C ILE A 91 -13.22 -2.67 -25.92
N GLY A 92 -12.94 -1.55 -25.23
CA GLY A 92 -13.18 -0.22 -25.78
C GLY A 92 -12.28 0.05 -26.98
N GLU A 93 -12.86 0.58 -28.06
CA GLU A 93 -12.11 1.15 -29.17
C GLU A 93 -11.39 2.43 -28.69
N PRO A 94 -10.19 2.75 -29.23
CA PRO A 94 -9.53 4.02 -28.96
C PRO A 94 -10.48 5.18 -29.31
N ALA A 95 -10.93 5.93 -28.30
CA ALA A 95 -11.76 7.10 -28.54
C ALA A 95 -10.89 8.21 -29.14
N GLU A 96 -11.28 8.72 -30.32
CA GLU A 96 -10.63 9.86 -30.96
C GLU A 96 -10.68 11.11 -30.07
N TYR A 97 -11.68 11.18 -29.19
CA TYR A 97 -11.86 12.24 -28.23
C TYR A 97 -12.30 11.71 -26.85
N ILE A 98 -11.57 12.11 -25.81
CA ILE A 98 -11.98 11.96 -24.41
C ILE A 98 -12.66 13.28 -24.02
N TYR A 99 -13.91 13.48 -24.42
CA TYR A 99 -14.73 14.60 -23.96
C TYR A 99 -15.90 14.07 -23.12
#